data_AF-A0A4R2JH33-F1
#
_entry.id   AF-A0A4R2JH33-F1
#
_cell.length_a   1.000
_cell.length_b   1.000
_cell.length_c   1.000
_cell.angle_alpha   90.00
_cell.angle_beta   90.00
_cell.angle_gamma   90.00
#
_symmetry.space_group_name_H-M   'P 1'
#
loop_
_entity.id
_entity.type
_entity.pdbx_description
1 polymer ?
#
loop_
_entity_poly.entity_id
_entity_poly.type
_entity_poly.pdbx_seq_one_letter_code
_entity_poly.pdbx_strand_id
1 'polypeptide(L)'
;MSMKWIQRIAAAGGATVIAVTLVGTAASADPATPNPSAGHSFDVQKVCAQRIPKLSDRATKLITRITGGPEVAGSSANLRARAEKAKTAGNPAEADWLDGKAQHRDDRLDLLKKAVAQLDAYKQKYCAK
;
A
#
# COMPACT_ATOMS: atom_id res chain seq x y z
N MET A 1 -15.49 -10.40 34.07
CA MET A 1 -15.46 -11.76 33.53
C MET A 1 -16.89 -12.33 33.52
N SER A 2 -17.55 -12.39 32.35
CA SER A 2 -18.51 -13.45 32.00
C SER A 2 -19.13 -13.15 30.65
N MET A 3 -18.75 -13.99 29.68
CA MET A 3 -19.39 -14.11 28.37
C MET A 3 -20.82 -14.64 28.55
N LYS A 4 -21.78 -14.09 27.81
CA LYS A 4 -23.00 -14.78 27.45
C LYS A 4 -23.14 -14.73 25.93
N TRP A 5 -22.63 -15.79 25.34
CA TRP A 5 -22.66 -16.12 23.93
C TRP A 5 -23.97 -16.85 23.61
N ILE A 6 -24.57 -16.46 22.48
CA ILE A 6 -25.45 -17.24 21.59
C ILE A 6 -26.88 -17.54 22.10
N GLN A 7 -27.86 -17.10 21.29
CA GLN A 7 -28.87 -17.95 20.60
C GLN A 7 -30.18 -17.21 20.44
N ARG A 8 -30.42 -16.59 19.27
CA ARG A 8 -31.74 -16.54 18.62
C ARG A 8 -31.56 -16.55 17.10
N ILE A 9 -31.51 -17.75 16.54
CA ILE A 9 -31.82 -18.01 15.13
C ILE A 9 -33.36 -18.07 15.04
N ALA A 10 -33.95 -17.27 14.16
CA ALA A 10 -35.31 -17.48 13.67
C ALA A 10 -35.25 -17.42 12.14
N ALA A 11 -35.40 -18.60 11.53
CA ALA A 11 -35.54 -18.76 10.10
C ALA A 11 -37.03 -18.67 9.72
N ALA A 12 -37.34 -17.74 8.82
CA ALA A 12 -38.48 -17.73 7.92
C ALA A 12 -38.06 -16.76 6.80
N GLY A 13 -37.65 -17.22 5.62
CA GLY A 13 -38.54 -17.83 4.64
C GLY A 13 -39.04 -16.72 3.72
N GLY A 14 -38.34 -16.47 2.61
CA GLY A 14 -38.74 -15.47 1.63
C GLY A 14 -37.60 -15.10 0.67
N ALA A 15 -37.43 -15.88 -0.39
CA ALA A 15 -36.58 -15.53 -1.51
C ALA A 15 -37.16 -14.29 -2.20
N THR A 16 -36.52 -13.13 -2.06
CA THR A 16 -36.84 -11.95 -2.85
C THR A 16 -36.27 -12.14 -4.25
N VAL A 17 -37.08 -12.70 -5.14
CA VAL A 17 -36.84 -12.71 -6.58
C VAL A 17 -36.89 -11.26 -7.05
N ILE A 18 -35.74 -10.69 -7.45
CA ILE A 18 -35.72 -9.36 -8.08
C ILE A 18 -36.29 -9.55 -9.49
N ALA A 19 -37.60 -9.35 -9.61
CA ALA A 19 -38.29 -9.28 -10.89
C ALA A 19 -37.86 -7.97 -11.58
N VAL A 20 -37.03 -8.08 -12.62
CA VAL A 20 -36.75 -6.99 -13.56
C VAL A 20 -38.03 -6.70 -14.32
N THR A 21 -38.74 -5.65 -13.93
CA THR A 21 -39.87 -5.11 -14.69
C THR A 21 -39.32 -4.12 -15.71
N LEU A 22 -39.19 -4.58 -16.96
CA LEU A 22 -39.07 -3.71 -18.12
C LEU A 22 -40.44 -3.09 -18.40
N VAL A 23 -40.69 -1.88 -17.90
CA VAL A 23 -41.77 -1.02 -18.40
C VAL A 23 -41.13 0.29 -18.84
N GLY A 24 -40.98 0.42 -20.16
CA GLY A 24 -40.55 1.66 -20.79
C GLY A 24 -41.57 2.76 -20.53
N THR A 25 -41.07 3.87 -20.01
CA THR A 25 -41.74 5.17 -20.13
C THR A 25 -40.86 6.01 -21.04
N ALA A 26 -41.41 6.33 -22.22
CA ALA A 26 -40.82 7.26 -23.16
C ALA A 26 -40.89 8.66 -22.55
N ALA A 27 -39.76 9.12 -22.01
CA ALA A 27 -39.48 10.53 -21.81
C ALA A 27 -38.22 10.82 -22.62
N SER A 28 -38.37 11.67 -23.64
CA SER A 28 -37.30 12.17 -24.49
C SER A 28 -36.33 13.01 -23.67
N ALA A 29 -35.45 12.35 -22.93
CA ALA A 29 -34.18 12.91 -22.49
C ALA A 29 -33.12 12.24 -23.35
N ASP A 30 -32.34 13.06 -24.06
CA ASP A 30 -31.13 12.64 -24.76
C ASP A 30 -30.34 11.71 -23.83
N PRO A 31 -30.17 10.41 -24.14
CA PRO A 31 -29.33 9.57 -23.32
C PRO A 31 -27.91 10.02 -23.58
N ALA A 32 -27.44 10.99 -22.80
CA ALA A 32 -26.03 11.09 -22.49
C ALA A 32 -25.67 9.78 -21.77
N THR A 33 -25.41 8.74 -22.56
CA THR A 33 -24.74 7.52 -22.11
C THR A 33 -23.50 8.02 -21.38
N PRO A 34 -23.36 7.75 -20.07
CA PRO A 34 -22.10 8.01 -19.40
C PRO A 34 -21.08 7.13 -20.11
N ASN A 35 -20.31 7.72 -21.02
CA ASN A 35 -19.26 7.01 -21.70
C ASN A 35 -18.28 6.54 -20.61
N PRO A 36 -18.16 5.22 -20.35
CA PRO A 36 -17.19 4.72 -19.38
C PRO A 36 -15.76 5.05 -19.83
N SER A 37 -15.59 5.47 -21.10
CA SER A 37 -14.36 5.91 -21.71
C SER A 37 -14.22 7.43 -21.79
N ALA A 38 -14.65 8.19 -20.78
CA ALA A 38 -13.92 9.40 -20.41
C ALA A 38 -12.54 8.98 -19.89
N GLY A 39 -11.73 8.45 -20.81
CA GLY A 39 -10.50 7.74 -20.53
C GLY A 39 -9.54 8.66 -19.81
N HIS A 40 -9.09 8.25 -18.64
CA HIS A 40 -7.82 8.74 -18.13
C HIS A 40 -6.76 8.33 -19.15
N SER A 41 -6.43 9.24 -20.09
CA SER A 41 -5.31 9.02 -21.00
C SER A 41 -4.05 8.91 -20.16
N PHE A 42 -3.47 7.71 -20.12
CA PHE A 42 -2.22 7.48 -19.42
C PHE A 42 -1.10 8.17 -20.19
N ASP A 43 -0.67 9.34 -19.70
CA ASP A 43 0.43 10.10 -20.27
C ASP A 43 1.76 9.45 -19.89
N VAL A 44 2.24 8.57 -20.78
CA VAL A 44 3.51 7.84 -20.64
C VAL A 44 4.67 8.81 -20.49
N GLN A 45 4.67 9.93 -21.23
CA GLN A 45 5.76 10.91 -21.20
C GLN A 45 5.85 11.58 -19.83
N LYS A 46 4.71 12.00 -19.26
CA LYS A 46 4.66 12.53 -17.90
C LYS A 46 5.09 11.51 -16.84
N VAL A 47 4.71 10.25 -16.99
CA VAL A 47 5.13 9.18 -16.08
C VAL A 47 6.64 8.98 -16.14
N CYS A 48 7.20 8.89 -17.34
CA CYS A 48 8.62 8.75 -17.59
C CYS A 48 9.44 9.94 -17.06
N ALA A 49 9.01 11.17 -17.34
CA ALA A 49 9.73 12.37 -16.97
C ALA A 49 9.63 12.71 -15.47
N GLN A 50 8.49 12.41 -14.83
CA GLN A 50 8.24 12.89 -13.46
C GLN A 50 8.07 11.79 -12.42
N ARG A 51 7.38 10.70 -12.74
CA ARG A 51 6.95 9.72 -11.73
C ARG A 51 8.03 8.67 -11.48
N ILE A 52 8.57 8.06 -12.53
CA ILE A 52 9.63 7.06 -12.43
C ILE A 52 10.86 7.60 -11.68
N PRO A 53 11.47 8.74 -12.05
CA PRO A 53 12.66 9.22 -11.34
C PRO A 53 12.36 9.52 -9.87
N LYS A 54 11.20 10.09 -9.54
CA LYS A 54 10.79 10.36 -8.15
C LYS A 54 10.62 9.08 -7.34
N LEU A 55 10.03 8.05 -7.91
CA LEU A 55 9.80 6.77 -7.21
C LEU A 55 11.11 6.01 -7.03
N SER A 56 11.96 5.97 -8.05
CA SER A 56 13.28 5.34 -7.99
C SER A 56 14.16 6.02 -6.94
N ASP A 57 14.25 7.36 -6.94
CA ASP A 57 15.00 8.13 -5.94
C ASP A 57 14.48 7.87 -4.50
N ARG A 58 13.16 7.86 -4.30
CA ARG A 58 12.56 7.56 -2.99
C ARG A 58 12.90 6.15 -2.51
N ALA A 59 12.78 5.16 -3.38
CA ALA A 59 13.07 3.77 -3.03
C ALA A 59 14.56 3.60 -2.70
N THR A 60 15.45 4.17 -3.51
CA THR A 60 16.90 4.13 -3.27
C THR A 60 17.27 4.82 -1.96
N LYS A 61 16.72 6.01 -1.68
CA LYS A 61 16.94 6.71 -0.39
C LYS A 61 16.46 5.90 0.82
N LEU A 62 15.34 5.19 0.67
CA LEU A 62 14.85 4.29 1.72
C LEU A 62 15.79 3.10 1.93
N ILE A 63 16.23 2.46 0.85
CA ILE A 63 17.21 1.37 0.89
C ILE A 63 18.47 1.85 1.62
N THR A 64 19.08 2.94 1.17
CA THR A 64 20.29 3.52 1.77
C THR A 64 20.11 3.83 3.26
N ARG A 65 18.96 4.39 3.65
CA ARG A 65 18.68 4.67 5.06
C ARG A 65 18.56 3.38 5.87
N ILE A 66 17.80 2.40 5.39
CA ILE A 66 17.57 1.14 6.10
C ILE A 66 18.90 0.41 6.33
N THR A 67 19.76 0.36 5.31
CA THR A 67 21.07 -0.31 5.35
C THR A 67 22.19 0.53 5.96
N GLY A 68 21.90 1.74 6.45
CA GLY A 68 22.89 2.60 7.08
C GLY A 68 23.41 2.03 8.41
N GLY A 69 24.54 2.56 8.88
CA GLY A 69 25.12 2.20 10.17
C GLY A 69 24.32 2.72 11.37
N PRO A 70 24.73 2.40 12.60
CA PRO A 70 24.05 2.81 13.84
C PRO A 70 23.99 4.34 14.04
N GLU A 71 24.85 5.10 13.36
CA GLU A 71 24.88 6.57 13.33
C GLU A 71 23.81 7.18 12.40
N VAL A 72 23.30 6.41 11.43
CA VAL A 72 22.28 6.89 10.49
C VAL A 72 20.91 6.82 11.14
N ALA A 73 20.32 7.99 11.41
CA ALA A 73 19.00 8.07 12.04
C ALA A 73 17.94 7.26 11.28
N GLY A 74 17.33 6.30 11.98
CA GLY A 74 16.30 5.43 11.43
C GLY A 74 16.82 4.30 10.55
N SER A 75 18.13 4.06 10.44
CA SER A 75 18.61 2.77 9.94
C SER A 75 18.17 1.63 10.86
N SER A 76 18.16 0.41 10.33
CA SER A 76 17.84 -0.76 11.16
C SER A 76 18.89 -0.94 12.26
N ALA A 77 20.16 -0.65 11.98
CA ALA A 77 21.23 -0.66 12.97
C ALA A 77 21.03 0.40 14.07
N ASN A 78 20.60 1.62 13.71
CA ASN A 78 20.31 2.69 14.67
C ASN A 78 19.14 2.33 15.58
N LEU A 79 18.09 1.73 15.02
CA LEU A 79 16.93 1.29 15.78
C LEU A 79 17.31 0.19 16.79
N ARG A 80 18.08 -0.81 16.36
CA ARG A 80 18.61 -1.86 17.26
C ARG A 80 19.51 -1.29 18.35
N ALA A 81 20.41 -0.37 18.00
CA ALA A 81 21.26 0.28 19.00
C ALA A 81 20.46 1.06 20.05
N ARG A 82 19.34 1.68 19.64
CA ARG A 82 18.41 2.34 20.57
C ARG A 82 17.61 1.33 21.39
N ALA A 83 17.23 0.19 20.81
CA ALA A 83 16.55 -0.89 21.53
C ALA A 83 17.43 -1.42 22.66
N GLU A 84 18.71 -1.67 22.39
CA GLU A 84 19.67 -2.08 23.43
C GLU A 84 19.80 -1.05 24.55
N LYS A 85 19.86 0.24 24.22
CA LYS A 85 19.85 1.30 25.24
C LYS A 85 18.58 1.25 26.09
N ALA A 86 17.41 1.07 25.47
CA ALA A 86 16.14 0.95 26.18
C ALA A 86 16.11 -0.29 27.10
N LYS A 87 16.66 -1.44 26.66
CA LYS A 87 16.83 -2.64 27.50
C LYS A 87 17.69 -2.35 28.72
N THR A 88 18.86 -1.72 28.53
CA THR A 88 19.76 -1.36 29.65
C THR A 88 19.15 -0.34 30.62
N ALA A 89 18.23 0.50 30.14
CA ALA A 89 17.51 1.47 30.96
C ALA A 89 16.26 0.87 31.65
N GLY A 90 15.98 -0.42 31.50
CA GLY A 90 14.82 -1.07 32.10
C GLY A 90 13.49 -0.76 31.41
N ASN A 91 13.50 -0.34 30.14
CA ASN A 91 12.31 -0.09 29.34
C ASN A 91 12.16 -1.14 28.22
N PRO A 92 11.68 -2.37 28.54
CA PRO A 92 11.58 -3.45 27.57
C PRO A 92 10.54 -3.19 26.48
N ALA A 93 9.45 -2.48 26.79
CA ALA A 93 8.41 -2.17 25.80
C ALA A 93 8.91 -1.26 24.67
N GLU A 94 9.71 -0.24 24.99
CA GLU A 94 10.35 0.60 23.97
C GLU A 94 11.37 -0.22 23.16
N ALA A 95 12.11 -1.10 23.82
CA ALA A 95 13.07 -1.96 23.14
C ALA A 95 12.41 -2.87 22.10
N ASP A 96 11.34 -3.57 22.48
CA ASP A 96 10.59 -4.45 21.59
C ASP A 96 9.98 -3.69 20.41
N TRP A 97 9.45 -2.49 20.66
CA TRP A 97 8.91 -1.65 19.60
C TRP A 97 9.98 -1.18 18.61
N LEU A 98 11.17 -0.80 19.11
CA LEU A 98 12.30 -0.40 18.27
C LEU A 98 12.84 -1.57 17.44
N ASP A 99 13.01 -2.75 18.06
CA ASP A 99 13.45 -3.97 17.39
C ASP A 99 12.43 -4.42 16.33
N GLY A 100 11.13 -4.43 16.66
CA GLY A 100 10.07 -4.74 15.70
C GLY A 100 10.05 -3.77 14.51
N LYS A 101 10.35 -2.49 14.75
CA LYS A 101 10.48 -1.50 13.67
C LYS A 101 11.71 -1.73 12.80
N ALA A 102 12.83 -2.14 13.40
CA ALA A 102 14.04 -2.50 12.67
C ALA A 102 13.78 -3.73 11.78
N GLN A 103 13.14 -4.76 12.34
CA GLN A 103 12.77 -5.97 11.61
C GLN A 103 11.82 -5.68 10.45
N HIS A 104 10.75 -4.92 10.68
CA HIS A 104 9.83 -4.54 9.60
C HIS A 104 10.54 -3.78 8.47
N ARG A 105 11.57 -2.98 8.77
CA ARG A 105 12.36 -2.31 7.71
C ARG A 105 13.18 -3.30 6.90
N ASP A 106 13.84 -4.24 7.58
CA ASP A 106 14.65 -5.27 6.93
C ASP A 106 13.79 -6.18 6.04
N ASP A 107 12.61 -6.58 6.50
CA ASP A 107 11.66 -7.40 5.74
C ASP A 107 11.18 -6.71 4.45
N ARG A 108 11.19 -5.38 4.42
CA ARG A 108 10.77 -4.58 3.25
C ARG A 108 11.90 -4.29 2.28
N LEU A 109 13.14 -4.61 2.63
CA LEU A 109 14.32 -4.29 1.82
C LEU A 109 14.26 -4.93 0.43
N ASP A 110 13.88 -6.21 0.37
CA ASP A 110 13.80 -6.93 -0.91
C ASP A 110 12.64 -6.45 -1.78
N LEU A 111 11.52 -6.04 -1.16
CA LEU A 111 10.43 -5.41 -1.90
C LEU A 111 10.88 -4.08 -2.51
N LEU A 112 11.63 -3.27 -1.76
CA LEU A 112 12.15 -2.00 -2.28
C LEU A 112 13.13 -2.22 -3.44
N LYS A 113 14.04 -3.20 -3.32
CA LYS A 113 14.96 -3.57 -4.42
C LYS A 113 14.19 -4.02 -5.67
N LYS A 114 13.17 -4.88 -5.50
CA LYS A 114 12.29 -5.32 -6.59
C LYS A 114 11.56 -4.13 -7.23
N ALA A 115 11.08 -3.17 -6.44
CA ALA A 115 10.43 -1.98 -6.96
C ALA A 115 11.37 -1.13 -7.82
N VAL A 116 12.62 -0.93 -7.40
CA VAL A 116 13.64 -0.24 -8.21
C VAL A 116 13.85 -0.97 -9.54
N ALA A 117 14.06 -2.29 -9.50
CA ALA A 117 14.27 -3.09 -10.71
C ALA A 117 13.05 -3.03 -11.68
N GLN A 118 11.83 -3.01 -11.15
CA GLN A 118 10.62 -2.86 -11.96
C GLN A 118 10.50 -1.46 -12.59
N LEU A 119 10.87 -0.41 -11.86
CA LEU A 119 10.89 0.94 -12.39
C LEU A 119 11.94 1.09 -13.50
N ASP A 120 13.10 0.47 -13.35
CA ASP A 120 14.14 0.45 -14.39
C ASP A 120 13.68 -0.33 -15.63
N ALA A 121 13.08 -1.51 -15.44
CA ALA A 121 12.51 -2.30 -16.53
C ALA A 121 11.42 -1.52 -17.29
N TYR A 122 10.55 -0.80 -16.57
CA TYR A 122 9.55 0.06 -17.18
C TYR A 122 10.22 1.18 -17.99
N LYS A 123 11.24 1.84 -17.41
CA LYS A 123 11.98 2.92 -18.07
C LYS A 123 12.58 2.45 -19.39
N GLN A 124 13.23 1.30 -19.40
CA GLN A 124 13.82 0.74 -20.63
C GLN A 124 12.77 0.40 -21.69
N LYS A 125 11.60 -0.10 -21.28
CA LYS A 125 10.55 -0.52 -22.21
C LYS A 125 9.76 0.64 -22.82
N TYR A 126 9.49 1.69 -22.04
CA TYR A 126 8.50 2.71 -22.43
C TYR A 126 9.04 4.14 -22.49
N CYS A 127 10.17 4.45 -21.85
CA CYS A 127 10.68 5.82 -21.75
C CYS A 127 11.82 6.14 -22.72
N ALA A 128 12.31 5.15 -23.47
CA ALA A 128 13.30 5.30 -24.53
C ALA A 128 12.66 5.50 -25.92
N LYS A 129 11.34 5.74 -25.97
CA LYS A 129 10.57 5.99 -27.19
C LYS A 129 10.12 7.44 -27.30
#